data_AF-A0A8I6ZDQ0-F1
#
_entry.id   AF-A0A8I6ZDQ0-F1
#
_cell.length_a   1.000
_cell.length_b   1.000
_cell.length_c   1.000
_cell.angle_alpha   90.00
_cell.angle_beta   90.00
_cell.angle_gamma   90.00
#
_symmetry.space_group_name_H-M   'P 1'
#
loop_
_entity.id
_entity.type
_entity.pdbx_description
1 polymer ?
#
loop_
_entity_poly.entity_id
_entity_poly.type
_entity_poly.pdbx_seq_one_letter_code
_entity_poly.pdbx_strand_id
1 'polypeptide(L)'
;MSSQQLETSSYLKNDSIMVQCTISVLNVAEPTVRDHPSATVPASLCQHLADLLRSGTGADVEFVVAGESFLAHKYIIAARSPVFMAAFFGHMREKNSRFVLIEDMEAAPFRAMMHFIYTDTVPELDWLDHAAITMAQDLLVAGDKYAMDRLKLICENKLFSCITAETAKTTLALAERHNCKRLQAKIEFMLRTLPG
;
A
#
# COMPACT_ATOMS: atom_id res chain seq x y z
N MET A 1 17.15 -34.69 -31.33
CA MET A 1 18.58 -34.69 -31.68
C MET A 1 19.23 -35.88 -30.97
N SER A 2 20.08 -36.66 -31.63
CA SER A 2 20.80 -37.76 -30.98
C SER A 2 22.05 -37.24 -30.24
N SER A 3 22.54 -37.98 -29.23
CA SER A 3 23.74 -37.59 -28.44
C SER A 3 24.95 -37.28 -29.33
N GLN A 4 25.14 -38.08 -30.39
CA GLN A 4 26.25 -37.94 -31.34
C GLN A 4 26.18 -36.63 -32.16
N GLN A 5 24.99 -36.05 -32.34
CA GLN A 5 24.82 -34.78 -33.04
C GLN A 5 25.10 -33.56 -32.14
N LEU A 6 24.98 -33.70 -30.80
CA LEU A 6 25.32 -32.63 -29.87
C LEU A 6 26.85 -32.53 -29.67
N GLU A 7 27.52 -33.68 -29.55
CA GLU A 7 28.98 -33.78 -29.36
C GLU A 7 29.80 -33.20 -30.52
N THR A 8 29.22 -33.20 -31.73
CA THR A 8 29.85 -32.65 -32.95
C THR A 8 29.41 -31.22 -33.26
N SER A 9 28.54 -30.63 -32.44
CA SER A 9 27.99 -29.30 -32.68
C SER A 9 28.85 -28.17 -32.08
N SER A 10 28.81 -26.98 -32.67
CA SER A 10 29.50 -25.79 -32.15
C SER A 10 28.87 -25.21 -30.88
N TYR A 11 27.74 -25.77 -30.44
CA TYR A 11 26.97 -25.31 -29.28
C TYR A 11 27.47 -25.91 -27.96
N LEU A 12 28.21 -27.02 -28.02
CA LEU A 12 28.90 -27.64 -26.89
C LEU A 12 30.38 -27.20 -26.95
N LYS A 13 30.84 -26.43 -25.96
CA LYS A 13 32.26 -26.08 -25.80
C LYS A 13 32.68 -26.42 -24.38
N ASN A 14 33.71 -27.25 -24.23
CA ASN A 14 34.24 -27.69 -22.93
C ASN A 14 33.14 -28.22 -21.99
N ASP A 15 32.32 -29.18 -22.46
CA ASP A 15 31.18 -29.76 -21.74
C ASP A 15 30.12 -28.77 -21.25
N SER A 16 30.12 -27.54 -21.80
CA SER A 16 29.18 -26.49 -21.44
C SER A 16 28.37 -26.05 -22.65
N ILE A 17 27.07 -25.85 -22.43
CA ILE A 17 26.13 -25.33 -23.42
C ILE A 17 25.70 -23.94 -22.96
N MET A 18 25.87 -22.95 -23.83
CA MET A 18 25.37 -21.60 -23.59
C MET A 18 24.00 -21.44 -24.24
N VAL A 19 22.95 -21.33 -23.41
CA VAL A 19 21.58 -21.07 -23.87
C VAL A 19 21.30 -19.58 -23.72
N GLN A 20 21.19 -18.88 -24.84
CA GLN A 20 20.73 -17.49 -24.86
C GLN A 20 19.22 -17.47 -25.13
N CYS A 21 18.45 -17.01 -24.15
CA CYS A 21 17.00 -16.85 -24.26
C CYS A 21 16.64 -15.37 -24.19
N THR A 22 15.84 -14.89 -25.14
CA THR A 22 15.24 -13.56 -25.10
C THR A 22 13.75 -13.70 -24.82
N ILE A 23 13.31 -13.16 -23.69
CA ILE A 23 11.91 -13.15 -23.30
C ILE A 23 11.33 -11.77 -23.60
N SER A 24 10.31 -11.72 -24.45
CA SER A 24 9.57 -10.49 -24.76
C SER A 24 8.19 -10.57 -24.11
N VAL A 25 7.93 -9.67 -23.15
CA VAL A 25 6.61 -9.56 -22.51
C VAL A 25 5.73 -8.70 -23.41
N LEU A 26 4.74 -9.33 -24.05
CA LEU A 26 3.73 -8.64 -24.84
C LEU A 26 2.64 -8.10 -23.90
N ASN A 27 2.66 -6.80 -23.67
CA ASN A 27 1.53 -6.10 -23.06
C ASN A 27 0.44 -5.97 -24.13
N VAL A 28 -0.50 -6.93 -24.15
CA VAL A 28 -1.68 -6.82 -25.01
C VAL A 28 -2.59 -5.77 -24.40
N ALA A 29 -2.57 -4.56 -24.96
CA ALA A 29 -3.54 -3.54 -24.63
C ALA A 29 -4.95 -4.04 -25.02
N GLU A 30 -5.89 -3.97 -24.10
CA GLU A 30 -7.29 -4.28 -24.39
C GLU A 30 -7.83 -3.37 -25.50
N PRO A 31 -8.72 -3.87 -26.38
CA PRO A 31 -9.23 -3.08 -27.49
C PRO A 31 -9.99 -1.86 -26.95
N THR A 32 -9.58 -0.68 -27.39
CA THR A 32 -10.25 0.58 -27.07
C THR A 32 -11.66 0.58 -27.66
N VAL A 33 -12.65 0.61 -26.76
CA VAL A 33 -14.05 0.81 -27.13
C VAL A 33 -14.19 2.19 -27.79
N ARG A 34 -14.84 2.23 -28.95
CA ARG A 34 -15.06 3.45 -29.73
C ARG A 34 -15.86 4.47 -28.91
N ASP A 35 -15.37 5.70 -28.87
CA ASP A 35 -16.01 6.85 -28.23
C ASP A 35 -17.37 7.15 -28.88
N HIS A 36 -18.44 6.79 -28.17
CA HIS A 36 -19.74 7.44 -28.30
C HIS A 36 -19.75 8.68 -27.40
N PRO A 37 -20.54 9.73 -27.70
CA PRO A 37 -20.62 10.91 -26.83
C PRO A 37 -21.10 10.45 -25.45
N SER A 38 -20.15 10.38 -24.52
CA SER A 38 -20.31 9.71 -23.25
C SER A 38 -21.20 10.56 -22.36
N ALA A 39 -22.39 10.04 -22.04
CA ALA A 39 -23.17 10.56 -20.94
C ALA A 39 -22.26 10.61 -19.70
N THR A 40 -22.14 11.77 -19.06
CA THR A 40 -21.31 11.92 -17.85
C THR A 40 -21.77 10.92 -16.80
N VAL A 41 -20.91 9.92 -16.52
CA VAL A 41 -21.18 8.92 -15.50
C VAL A 41 -21.32 9.64 -14.15
N PRO A 42 -22.39 9.39 -13.37
CA PRO A 42 -22.54 9.97 -12.05
C PRO A 42 -21.38 9.63 -11.11
N ALA A 43 -21.20 10.43 -10.05
CA ALA A 43 -20.14 10.21 -9.08
C ALA A 43 -20.23 8.83 -8.41
N SER A 44 -19.08 8.19 -8.21
CA SER A 44 -18.97 6.88 -7.56
C SER A 44 -19.26 6.97 -6.06
N LEU A 45 -19.52 5.83 -5.40
CA LEU A 45 -19.66 5.79 -3.95
C LEU A 45 -18.43 6.36 -3.24
N CYS A 46 -17.22 6.03 -3.70
CA CYS A 46 -15.98 6.57 -3.14
C CYS A 46 -15.94 8.09 -3.23
N GLN A 47 -16.42 8.68 -4.33
CA GLN A 47 -16.48 10.14 -4.48
C GLN A 47 -17.47 10.76 -3.49
N HIS A 48 -18.66 10.17 -3.34
CA HIS A 48 -19.63 10.65 -2.35
C HIS A 48 -19.09 10.57 -0.91
N LEU A 49 -18.37 9.50 -0.58
CA LEU A 49 -17.73 9.35 0.74
C LEU A 49 -16.55 10.34 0.92
N ALA A 50 -15.76 10.60 -0.12
CA ALA A 50 -14.73 11.63 -0.08
C ALA A 50 -15.33 13.02 0.17
N ASP A 51 -16.44 13.35 -0.49
CA ASP A 51 -17.16 14.61 -0.30
C ASP A 51 -17.78 14.70 1.11
N LEU A 52 -18.24 13.57 1.66
CA LEU A 52 -18.72 13.48 3.04
C LEU A 52 -17.60 13.76 4.04
N LEU A 53 -16.42 13.15 3.86
CA LEU A 53 -15.22 13.43 4.68
C LEU A 53 -14.82 14.92 4.58
N ARG A 54 -14.81 15.50 3.37
CA ARG A 54 -14.41 16.89 3.14
C ARG A 54 -15.40 17.88 3.75
N SER A 55 -16.70 17.60 3.68
CA SER A 55 -17.73 18.51 4.22
C SER A 55 -17.91 18.38 5.73
N GLY A 56 -17.59 17.22 6.32
CA GLY A 56 -17.84 16.94 7.73
C GLY A 56 -19.33 16.85 8.10
N THR A 57 -20.22 16.81 7.10
CA THR A 57 -21.67 16.81 7.33
C THR A 57 -22.10 15.56 8.09
N GLY A 58 -22.62 15.73 9.30
CA GLY A 58 -23.06 14.61 10.13
C GLY A 58 -21.95 13.91 10.92
N ALA A 59 -20.75 14.52 10.99
CA ALA A 59 -19.65 14.02 11.81
C ALA A 59 -20.07 13.87 13.29
N ASP A 60 -19.72 12.73 13.87
CA ASP A 60 -20.04 12.36 15.25
C ASP A 60 -18.80 12.05 16.10
N VAL A 61 -17.61 12.29 15.52
CA VAL A 61 -16.29 12.24 16.16
C VAL A 61 -15.36 13.29 15.56
N GLU A 62 -14.47 13.79 16.39
CA GLU A 62 -13.37 14.69 16.06
C GLU A 62 -12.06 14.07 16.56
N PHE A 63 -11.08 13.94 15.67
CA PHE A 63 -9.73 13.52 16.03
C PHE A 63 -8.83 14.74 16.13
N VAL A 64 -8.00 14.78 17.16
CA VAL A 64 -6.94 15.77 17.31
C VAL A 64 -5.61 15.06 17.08
N VAL A 65 -4.86 15.49 16.06
CA VAL A 65 -3.62 14.84 15.62
C VAL A 65 -2.59 15.91 15.31
N ALA A 66 -1.45 15.90 16.02
CA ALA A 66 -0.42 16.94 15.90
C ALA A 66 -0.96 18.39 16.00
N GLY A 67 -2.00 18.60 16.82
CA GLY A 67 -2.67 19.89 17.00
C GLY A 67 -3.71 20.25 15.92
N GLU A 68 -3.85 19.44 14.88
CA GLU A 68 -4.89 19.59 13.85
C GLU A 68 -6.15 18.80 14.20
N SER A 69 -7.31 19.33 13.82
CA SER A 69 -8.63 18.72 14.09
C SER A 69 -9.25 18.11 12.83
N PHE A 70 -9.79 16.89 12.96
CA PHE A 70 -10.35 16.12 11.87
C PHE A 70 -11.75 15.60 12.23
N LEU A 71 -12.78 16.15 11.59
CA LEU A 71 -14.16 15.66 11.73
C LEU A 71 -14.36 14.37 10.93
N ALA A 72 -15.07 13.40 11.52
CA ALA A 72 -15.32 12.11 10.89
C ALA A 72 -16.57 11.39 11.43
N HIS A 73 -16.81 10.18 10.90
CA HIS A 73 -17.99 9.38 11.17
C HIS A 73 -17.60 8.02 11.77
N LYS A 74 -18.02 7.76 13.01
CA LYS A 74 -17.65 6.57 13.79
C LYS A 74 -17.95 5.27 13.04
N TYR A 75 -19.12 5.16 12.42
CA TYR A 75 -19.50 3.93 11.70
C TYR A 75 -18.63 3.66 10.48
N ILE A 76 -18.26 4.69 9.71
CA ILE A 76 -17.40 4.54 8.53
C ILE A 76 -16.01 4.08 8.97
N ILE A 77 -15.44 4.74 9.98
CA ILE A 77 -14.11 4.41 10.50
C ILE A 77 -14.09 3.01 11.13
N ALA A 78 -15.08 2.69 11.98
CA ALA A 78 -15.19 1.40 12.64
C ALA A 78 -15.34 0.23 11.65
N ALA A 79 -16.09 0.43 10.56
CA ALA A 79 -16.24 -0.59 9.52
C ALA A 79 -14.91 -0.93 8.81
N ARG A 80 -13.90 -0.05 8.91
CA ARG A 80 -12.62 -0.14 8.19
C ARG A 80 -11.44 -0.47 9.11
N SER A 81 -11.64 -0.42 10.43
CA SER A 81 -10.61 -0.71 11.43
C SER A 81 -11.22 -1.44 12.64
N PRO A 82 -10.83 -2.70 12.89
CA PRO A 82 -11.23 -3.44 14.09
C PRO A 82 -10.86 -2.73 15.39
N VAL A 83 -9.75 -1.99 15.40
CA VAL A 83 -9.31 -1.21 16.56
C VAL A 83 -10.27 -0.07 16.84
N PHE A 84 -10.68 0.70 15.81
CA PHE A 84 -11.70 1.74 15.99
C PHE A 84 -13.09 1.16 16.27
N MET A 85 -13.43 -0.02 15.71
CA MET A 85 -14.66 -0.73 16.08
C MET A 85 -14.70 -1.02 17.59
N ALA A 86 -13.62 -1.57 18.13
CA ALA A 86 -13.52 -1.83 19.56
C ALA A 86 -13.53 -0.54 20.39
N ALA A 87 -12.82 0.51 19.95
CA ALA A 87 -12.78 1.79 20.64
C ALA A 87 -14.15 2.48 20.71
N PHE A 88 -14.89 2.51 19.59
CA PHE A 88 -16.17 3.22 19.51
C PHE A 88 -17.37 2.41 19.99
N PHE A 89 -17.34 1.09 19.84
CA PHE A 89 -18.51 0.22 20.03
C PHE A 89 -18.24 -1.00 20.93
N GLY A 90 -17.02 -1.16 21.46
CA GLY A 90 -16.67 -2.25 22.36
C GLY A 90 -17.21 -2.13 23.78
N HIS A 91 -17.03 -3.20 24.56
CA HIS A 91 -17.55 -3.33 25.93
C HIS A 91 -16.89 -2.36 26.94
N MET A 92 -15.67 -1.91 26.65
CA MET A 92 -14.92 -0.91 27.43
C MET A 92 -14.97 0.48 26.79
N ARG A 93 -16.07 0.81 26.08
CA ARG A 93 -16.28 2.12 25.45
C ARG A 93 -15.81 3.24 26.37
N GLU A 94 -14.85 4.03 25.92
CA GLU A 94 -14.63 5.36 26.47
C GLU A 94 -15.97 6.09 26.34
N LYS A 95 -16.62 6.38 27.47
CA LYS A 95 -17.98 6.91 27.51
C LYS A 95 -18.06 8.17 26.65
N ASN A 96 -18.68 8.04 25.48
CA ASN A 96 -19.18 9.15 24.66
C ASN A 96 -18.21 10.30 24.40
N SER A 97 -16.89 10.10 24.41
CA SER A 97 -16.01 11.16 23.94
C SER A 97 -16.27 11.38 22.45
N ARG A 98 -16.64 12.61 22.11
CA ARG A 98 -16.62 13.09 20.72
C ARG A 98 -15.21 13.40 20.26
N PHE A 99 -14.23 13.40 21.17
CA PHE A 99 -12.85 13.78 20.91
C PHE A 99 -11.93 12.59 21.09
N VAL A 100 -11.08 12.34 20.11
CA VAL A 100 -10.05 11.30 20.14
C VAL A 100 -8.70 11.94 19.88
N LEU A 101 -7.81 11.89 20.87
CA LEU A 101 -6.43 12.38 20.72
C LEU A 101 -5.56 11.27 20.13
N ILE A 102 -4.83 11.58 19.07
CA ILE A 102 -3.80 10.70 18.50
C ILE A 102 -2.44 11.38 18.68
N GLU A 103 -1.62 10.83 19.57
CA GLU A 103 -0.33 11.43 19.96
C GLU A 103 0.86 10.88 19.16
N ASP A 104 0.71 9.71 18.56
CA ASP A 104 1.77 8.92 17.92
C ASP A 104 1.65 8.89 16.39
N MET A 105 1.11 9.95 15.79
CA MET A 105 0.98 10.09 14.35
C MET A 105 1.00 11.56 13.94
N GLU A 106 1.67 11.84 12.83
CA GLU A 106 1.64 13.17 12.20
C GLU A 106 0.32 13.39 11.45
N ALA A 107 -0.05 14.66 11.27
CA ALA A 107 -1.32 15.04 10.64
C ALA A 107 -1.41 14.59 9.17
N ALA A 108 -0.31 14.63 8.41
CA ALA A 108 -0.34 14.28 6.99
C ALA A 108 -0.58 12.77 6.73
N PRO A 109 0.14 11.83 7.37
CA PRO A 109 -0.22 10.41 7.30
C PRO A 109 -1.62 10.13 7.83
N PHE A 110 -2.07 10.81 8.89
CA PHE A 110 -3.42 10.60 9.41
C PHE A 110 -4.48 11.03 8.38
N ARG A 111 -4.28 12.15 7.69
CA ARG A 111 -5.15 12.62 6.61
C ARG A 111 -5.23 11.60 5.47
N ALA A 112 -4.10 11.05 5.04
CA ALA A 112 -4.04 10.03 4.00
C ALA A 112 -4.75 8.73 4.45
N MET A 113 -4.57 8.31 5.72
CA MET A 113 -5.29 7.18 6.29
C MET A 113 -6.81 7.42 6.31
N MET A 114 -7.25 8.63 6.67
CA MET A 114 -8.67 9.01 6.64
C MET A 114 -9.21 9.00 5.21
N HIS A 115 -8.47 9.52 4.23
CA HIS A 115 -8.85 9.42 2.82
C HIS A 115 -9.02 7.95 2.38
N PHE A 116 -8.09 7.08 2.78
CA PHE A 116 -8.16 5.65 2.50
C PHE A 116 -9.39 4.98 3.13
N ILE A 117 -9.73 5.33 4.38
CA ILE A 117 -10.91 4.78 5.07
C ILE A 117 -12.18 5.03 4.25
N TYR A 118 -12.32 6.23 3.65
CA TYR A 118 -13.53 6.63 2.93
C TYR A 118 -13.53 6.21 1.46
N THR A 119 -12.36 6.09 0.83
CA THR A 119 -12.25 5.95 -0.64
C THR A 119 -11.55 4.68 -1.10
N ASP A 120 -10.87 3.97 -0.20
CA ASP A 120 -10.04 2.80 -0.47
C ASP A 120 -8.80 3.10 -1.35
N THR A 121 -8.40 4.38 -1.44
CA THR A 121 -7.27 4.89 -2.25
C THR A 121 -6.31 5.78 -1.43
N VAL A 122 -5.04 5.83 -1.87
CA VAL A 122 -3.98 6.66 -1.27
C VAL A 122 -3.18 7.39 -2.37
N PRO A 123 -3.70 8.52 -2.90
CA PRO A 123 -3.06 9.25 -4.00
C PRO A 123 -1.62 9.69 -3.72
N GLU A 124 -1.28 9.91 -2.45
CA GLU A 124 0.06 10.26 -2.01
C GLU A 124 1.12 9.19 -2.36
N LEU A 125 0.69 7.94 -2.61
CA LEU A 125 1.57 6.83 -2.96
C LEU A 125 1.75 6.63 -4.47
N ASP A 126 1.12 7.44 -5.32
CA ASP A 126 1.25 7.33 -6.77
C ASP A 126 2.64 7.78 -7.27
N TRP A 127 3.32 8.63 -6.50
CA TRP A 127 4.63 9.21 -6.86
C TRP A 127 5.81 8.37 -6.37
N LEU A 128 6.93 8.35 -7.09
CA LEU A 128 8.14 7.59 -6.75
C LEU A 128 9.22 8.48 -6.11
N ASP A 129 8.83 9.44 -5.26
CA ASP A 129 9.75 10.34 -4.57
C ASP A 129 9.94 9.97 -3.08
N HIS A 130 10.86 10.67 -2.43
CA HIS A 130 11.14 10.45 -1.01
C HIS A 130 9.92 10.70 -0.12
N ALA A 131 9.07 11.68 -0.46
CA ALA A 131 7.88 12.00 0.30
C ALA A 131 6.86 10.85 0.29
N ALA A 132 6.62 10.24 -0.88
CA ALA A 132 5.75 9.07 -1.01
C ALA A 132 6.31 7.84 -0.28
N ILE A 133 7.64 7.67 -0.24
CA ILE A 133 8.28 6.60 0.52
C ILE A 133 8.06 6.80 2.03
N THR A 134 8.33 8.01 2.56
CA THR A 134 8.08 8.33 3.96
C THR A 134 6.61 8.15 4.32
N MET A 135 5.69 8.65 3.48
CA MET A 135 4.25 8.44 3.64
C MET A 135 3.89 6.94 3.68
N ALA A 136 4.48 6.12 2.81
CA ALA A 136 4.25 4.68 2.82
C ALA A 136 4.75 4.01 4.11
N GLN A 137 5.88 4.47 4.67
CA GLN A 137 6.40 3.98 5.95
C GLN A 137 5.44 4.33 7.09
N ASP A 138 5.02 5.59 7.20
CA ASP A 138 4.12 6.06 8.25
C ASP A 138 2.75 5.37 8.17
N LEU A 139 2.20 5.21 6.96
CA LEU A 139 0.95 4.50 6.74
C LEU A 139 1.05 2.99 6.98
N LEU A 140 2.23 2.39 6.81
CA LEU A 140 2.46 0.99 7.17
C LEU A 140 2.39 0.80 8.69
N VAL A 141 3.03 1.71 9.45
CA VAL A 141 2.94 1.73 10.92
C VAL A 141 1.50 1.90 11.37
N ALA A 142 0.78 2.86 10.78
CA ALA A 142 -0.61 3.11 11.11
C ALA A 142 -1.54 1.95 10.72
N GLY A 143 -1.33 1.36 9.54
CA GLY A 143 -2.08 0.21 9.07
C GLY A 143 -1.92 -0.99 10.00
N ASP A 144 -0.73 -1.20 10.55
CA ASP A 144 -0.48 -2.20 11.60
C ASP A 144 -1.22 -1.85 12.89
N LYS A 145 -1.04 -0.63 13.39
CA LYS A 145 -1.63 -0.15 14.64
C LYS A 145 -3.15 -0.23 14.66
N TYR A 146 -3.81 0.14 13.55
CA TYR A 146 -5.27 0.18 13.43
C TYR A 146 -5.86 -1.08 12.77
N ALA A 147 -5.05 -2.13 12.57
CA ALA A 147 -5.45 -3.39 11.97
C ALA A 147 -6.14 -3.24 10.59
N MET A 148 -5.52 -2.46 9.71
CA MET A 148 -5.99 -2.17 8.35
C MET A 148 -5.14 -2.90 7.31
N ASP A 149 -5.32 -4.21 7.19
CA ASP A 149 -4.46 -5.10 6.38
C ASP A 149 -4.33 -4.68 4.91
N ARG A 150 -5.41 -4.19 4.30
CA ARG A 150 -5.36 -3.71 2.90
C ARG A 150 -4.46 -2.48 2.74
N LEU A 151 -4.48 -1.55 3.69
CA LEU A 151 -3.60 -0.38 3.70
C LEU A 151 -2.15 -0.83 3.86
N LYS A 152 -1.87 -1.72 4.82
CA LYS A 152 -0.52 -2.31 5.01
C LYS A 152 0.00 -2.91 3.71
N LEU A 153 -0.82 -3.70 3.01
CA LEU A 153 -0.42 -4.36 1.77
C LEU A 153 -0.07 -3.38 0.64
N ILE A 154 -0.82 -2.28 0.52
CA ILE A 154 -0.53 -1.20 -0.44
C ILE A 154 0.82 -0.56 -0.11
N CYS A 155 1.04 -0.22 1.16
CA CYS A 155 2.31 0.35 1.62
C CYS A 155 3.48 -0.61 1.40
N GLU A 156 3.32 -1.91 1.70
CA GLU A 156 4.34 -2.93 1.41
C GLU A 156 4.72 -2.99 -0.07
N ASN A 157 3.73 -2.95 -0.97
CA ASN A 157 3.98 -2.94 -2.41
C ASN A 157 4.74 -1.68 -2.83
N LYS A 158 4.34 -0.52 -2.29
CA LYS A 158 4.99 0.75 -2.58
C LYS A 158 6.45 0.73 -2.12
N LEU A 159 6.69 0.35 -0.87
CA LEU A 159 8.04 0.28 -0.31
C LEU A 159 8.89 -0.68 -1.12
N PHE A 160 8.37 -1.88 -1.43
CA PHE A 160 9.08 -2.86 -2.26
C PHE A 160 9.49 -2.30 -3.64
N SER A 161 8.62 -1.52 -4.29
CA SER A 161 8.92 -0.92 -5.60
C SER A 161 10.03 0.13 -5.56
N CYS A 162 10.34 0.68 -4.39
CA CYS A 162 11.34 1.74 -4.19
C CYS A 162 12.61 1.24 -3.47
N ILE A 163 12.76 -0.07 -3.25
CA ILE A 163 13.93 -0.59 -2.52
C ILE A 163 15.18 -0.47 -3.39
N THR A 164 16.24 0.03 -2.77
CA THR A 164 17.60 0.05 -3.29
C THR A 164 18.50 -0.78 -2.38
N ALA A 165 19.71 -1.11 -2.82
CA ALA A 165 20.67 -1.83 -1.97
C ALA A 165 20.94 -1.10 -0.64
N GLU A 166 20.93 0.23 -0.64
CA GLU A 166 21.16 1.07 0.54
C GLU A 166 19.96 1.08 1.49
N THR A 167 18.74 1.12 0.95
CA THR A 167 17.49 1.20 1.73
C THR A 167 16.92 -0.17 2.13
N ALA A 168 17.46 -1.26 1.60
CA ALA A 168 16.98 -2.62 1.87
C ALA A 168 17.04 -2.99 3.36
N LYS A 169 18.13 -2.64 4.06
CA LYS A 169 18.29 -2.97 5.49
C LYS A 169 17.31 -2.23 6.39
N THR A 170 17.13 -0.93 6.16
CA THR A 170 16.20 -0.11 6.95
C THR A 170 14.75 -0.51 6.68
N THR A 171 14.42 -0.83 5.43
CA THR A 171 13.09 -1.34 5.05
C THR A 171 12.81 -2.73 5.63
N LEU A 172 13.82 -3.61 5.71
CA LEU A 172 13.70 -4.92 6.35
C LEU A 172 13.39 -4.79 7.84
N ALA A 173 14.14 -3.95 8.56
CA ALA A 173 13.91 -3.70 9.99
C ALA A 173 12.48 -3.17 10.26
N LEU A 174 11.97 -2.29 9.39
CA LEU A 174 10.59 -1.81 9.45
C LEU A 174 9.59 -2.96 9.21
N ALA A 175 9.84 -3.80 8.21
CA ALA A 175 8.98 -4.93 7.89
C ALA A 175 8.94 -5.98 9.02
N GLU A 176 10.06 -6.25 9.69
CA GLU A 176 10.15 -7.11 10.87
C GLU A 176 9.33 -6.56 12.02
N ARG A 177 9.50 -5.28 12.34
CA ARG A 177 8.80 -4.60 13.45
C ARG A 177 7.27 -4.67 13.32
N HIS A 178 6.76 -4.58 12.09
CA HIS A 178 5.32 -4.54 11.81
C HIS A 178 4.78 -5.85 11.20
N ASN A 179 5.51 -6.95 11.38
CA ASN A 179 5.11 -8.31 10.98
C ASN A 179 4.68 -8.42 9.50
N CYS A 180 5.35 -7.66 8.62
CA CYS A 180 5.09 -7.62 7.18
C CYS A 180 5.82 -8.77 6.47
N LYS A 181 5.38 -10.01 6.71
CA LYS A 181 6.06 -11.25 6.25
C LYS A 181 6.35 -11.29 4.75
N ARG A 182 5.45 -10.75 3.94
CA ARG A 182 5.61 -10.75 2.48
C ARG A 182 6.68 -9.77 2.03
N LEU A 183 6.78 -8.60 2.66
CA LEU A 183 7.84 -7.64 2.41
C LEU A 183 9.19 -8.18 2.87
N GLN A 184 9.25 -8.83 4.05
CA GLN A 184 10.47 -9.49 4.55
C GLN A 184 11.02 -10.50 3.54
N ALA A 185 10.20 -11.49 3.13
CA ALA A 185 10.61 -12.53 2.20
C ALA A 185 11.11 -11.96 0.85
N LYS A 186 10.47 -10.89 0.37
CA LYS A 186 10.87 -10.20 -0.85
C LYS A 186 12.22 -9.50 -0.71
N ILE A 187 12.48 -8.84 0.41
CA ILE A 187 13.75 -8.15 0.67
C ILE A 187 14.89 -9.15 0.86
N GLU A 188 14.66 -10.21 1.62
CA GLU A 188 15.66 -11.29 1.82
C GLU A 188 16.07 -11.91 0.49
N PHE A 189 15.11 -12.18 -0.40
CA PHE A 189 15.40 -12.68 -1.74
C PHE A 189 16.25 -11.69 -2.56
N MET A 190 15.92 -10.40 -2.50
CA MET A 190 16.71 -9.35 -3.17
C MET A 190 18.13 -9.29 -2.64
N LEU A 191 18.32 -9.28 -1.31
CA LEU A 191 19.64 -9.21 -0.68
C LEU A 191 20.50 -10.45 -1.00
N ARG A 192 19.88 -11.62 -1.17
CA ARG A 192 20.60 -12.85 -1.57
C ARG A 192 21.03 -12.87 -3.04
N THR A 193 20.40 -12.06 -3.88
CA THR A 193 20.63 -12.06 -5.35
C THR A 193 21.55 -10.94 -5.82
N LEU A 194 21.93 -10.01 -4.95
CA LEU A 194 22.94 -8.98 -5.25
C LEU A 194 24.35 -9.61 -5.26
N PRO A 195 25.14 -9.49 -6.34
CA PRO A 195 26.55 -9.87 -6.33
C PRO A 195 27.31 -8.94 -5.37
N GLY A 196 28.16 -9.54 -4.53
CA GLY A 196 28.99 -8.83 -3.55
C GLY A 196 30.10 -8.01 -4.16
#